data_AF-A0A8H7BEK1-F1
#
_entry.id   AF-A0A8H7BEK1-F1
#
_cell.length_a   1.000
_cell.length_b   1.000
_cell.length_c   1.000
_cell.angle_alpha   90.00
_cell.angle_beta   90.00
_cell.angle_gamma   90.00
#
_symmetry.space_group_name_H-M   'P 1'
#
loop_
_entity.id
_entity.type
_entity.pdbx_description
1 polymer ?
#
loop_
_entity_poly.entity_id
_entity_poly.type
_entity_poly.pdbx_seq_one_letter_code
_entity_poly.pdbx_strand_id
1 'polypeptide(L)'
;MLTLGQAACLVLGDPPTIENRKEAKEYFAKSRLAVTYIRNHDPYAPIAVGKALVERDPFKYQTYPDTPHLSPTIGSPISIEEIKPIAASGSERQREVDEEEGSEGVSEEESEPVLIGEYD
;
A
#
# COMPACT_ATOMS: atom_id res chain seq x y z
N MET A 1 -2.40 -6.90 -0.47
CA MET A 1 -2.03 -8.24 0.02
C MET A 1 -0.87 -8.10 1.00
N LEU A 2 -0.88 -8.83 2.11
CA LEU A 2 0.19 -8.81 3.11
C LEU A 2 1.49 -9.44 2.58
N THR A 3 2.61 -9.04 3.16
CA THR A 3 3.88 -9.77 3.04
C THR A 3 3.94 -10.92 4.04
N LEU A 4 4.83 -11.89 3.80
CA LEU A 4 5.04 -13.02 4.71
C LEU A 4 5.38 -12.55 6.12
N GLY A 5 6.24 -11.55 6.26
CA GLY A 5 6.59 -10.99 7.58
C GLY A 5 5.39 -10.36 8.29
N GLN A 6 4.57 -9.58 7.57
CA GLN A 6 3.36 -8.98 8.16
C GLN A 6 2.35 -10.04 8.57
N ALA A 7 2.10 -11.02 7.69
CA ALA A 7 1.20 -12.12 7.97
C ALA A 7 1.68 -12.96 9.16
N ALA A 8 2.99 -13.22 9.26
CA ALA A 8 3.58 -13.94 10.37
C ALA A 8 3.35 -13.23 11.71
N CYS A 9 3.53 -11.91 11.78
CA CYS A 9 3.21 -11.13 12.98
C CYS A 9 1.74 -11.25 13.37
N LEU A 10 0.82 -11.11 12.42
CA LEU A 10 -0.62 -11.22 12.70
C LEU A 10 -1.01 -12.59 13.26
N VAL A 11 -0.40 -13.67 12.75
CA VAL A 11 -0.64 -15.03 13.27
C VAL A 11 -0.12 -15.19 14.70
N LEU A 12 0.98 -14.54 15.06
CA LEU A 12 1.53 -14.56 16.42
C LEU A 12 0.84 -13.56 17.36
N GLY A 13 0.04 -12.64 16.84
CA GLY A 13 -0.61 -11.58 17.61
C GLY A 13 0.28 -10.35 17.85
N ASP A 14 1.40 -10.23 17.12
CA ASP A 14 2.35 -9.14 17.25
C ASP A 14 2.06 -7.99 16.29
N PRO A 15 2.37 -6.73 16.66
CA PRO A 15 2.35 -5.62 15.71
C PRO A 15 3.43 -5.81 14.64
N PRO A 16 3.17 -5.51 13.36
CA PRO A 16 4.09 -5.79 12.25
C PRO A 16 5.24 -4.76 12.11
N THR A 17 6.01 -4.55 13.18
CA THR A 17 7.24 -3.75 13.18
C THR A 17 8.37 -4.46 12.43
N ILE A 18 9.47 -3.77 12.11
CA ILE A 18 10.58 -4.35 11.36
C ILE A 18 11.20 -5.53 12.12
N GLU A 19 11.37 -5.37 13.42
CA GLU A 19 11.95 -6.35 14.34
C GLU A 19 11.05 -7.58 14.47
N ASN A 20 9.75 -7.35 14.74
CA ASN A 20 8.77 -8.42 14.90
C ASN A 20 8.60 -9.22 13.61
N ARG A 21 8.61 -8.55 12.44
CA ARG A 21 8.55 -9.23 11.14
C ARG A 21 9.72 -10.17 10.94
N LYS A 22 10.92 -9.78 11.37
CA LYS A 22 12.10 -10.63 11.29
C LYS A 22 11.99 -11.83 12.23
N GLU A 23 11.65 -11.59 13.50
CA GLU A 23 11.51 -12.65 14.51
C GLU A 23 10.40 -13.63 14.16
N ALA A 24 9.24 -13.14 13.74
CA ALA A 24 8.11 -13.98 13.33
C ALA A 24 8.48 -14.86 12.13
N LYS A 25 9.20 -14.32 11.13
CA LYS A 25 9.71 -15.12 10.02
C LYS A 25 10.66 -16.22 10.49
N GLU A 26 11.59 -15.91 11.39
CA GLU A 26 12.52 -16.89 11.94
C GLU A 26 11.79 -17.99 12.73
N TYR A 27 10.76 -17.63 13.50
CA TYR A 27 9.90 -18.56 14.20
C TYR A 27 9.28 -19.57 13.23
N PHE A 28 8.61 -19.10 12.18
CA PHE A 28 7.96 -20.01 11.22
C PHE A 28 8.96 -20.81 10.38
N ALA A 29 10.14 -20.25 10.09
CA ALA A 29 11.21 -20.99 9.43
C ALA A 29 11.65 -22.21 10.25
N LYS A 30 11.82 -22.04 11.57
CA LYS A 30 12.22 -23.11 12.51
C LYS A 30 11.07 -24.05 12.89
N SER A 31 9.82 -23.60 12.76
CA SER A 31 8.63 -24.38 13.12
C SER A 31 8.23 -25.43 12.07
N ARG A 32 7.26 -26.30 12.41
CA ARG A 32 6.55 -27.17 11.44
C ARG A 32 5.32 -26.52 10.82
N LEU A 33 5.09 -25.23 11.10
CA LEU A 33 3.95 -24.45 10.63
C LEU A 33 4.37 -23.54 9.47
N ALA A 34 3.44 -23.27 8.58
CA ALA A 34 3.55 -22.32 7.50
C ALA A 34 2.44 -21.27 7.67
N VAL A 35 2.80 -20.02 7.43
CA VAL A 35 1.86 -18.90 7.38
C VAL A 35 1.24 -18.87 6.00
N THR A 36 -0.07 -19.07 5.93
CA THR A 36 -0.81 -19.17 4.67
C THR A 36 -2.15 -18.44 4.77
N TYR A 37 -2.82 -18.28 3.64
CA TYR A 37 -4.23 -17.93 3.55
C TYR A 37 -4.96 -18.96 2.69
N ILE A 38 -6.26 -19.09 2.92
CA ILE A 38 -7.09 -19.99 2.11
C ILE A 38 -7.40 -19.30 0.78
N ARG A 39 -7.18 -19.99 -0.33
CA ARG A 39 -7.52 -19.49 -1.65
C ARG A 39 -9.00 -19.13 -1.72
N ASN A 40 -9.31 -17.98 -2.34
CA ASN A 40 -10.66 -17.40 -2.45
C ASN A 40 -11.28 -16.97 -1.11
N HIS A 41 -10.49 -16.89 -0.04
CA HIS A 41 -10.87 -16.22 1.20
C HIS A 41 -10.05 -14.94 1.40
N ASP A 42 -10.29 -14.25 2.52
CA ASP A 42 -9.62 -13.01 2.86
C ASP A 42 -8.09 -13.21 3.05
N PRO A 43 -7.25 -12.61 2.19
CA PRO A 43 -5.79 -12.67 2.36
C PRO A 43 -5.28 -11.82 3.53
N TYR A 44 -6.12 -11.03 4.19
CA TYR A 44 -5.77 -10.25 5.38
C TYR A 44 -6.03 -11.00 6.69
N ALA A 45 -6.57 -12.23 6.61
CA ALA A 45 -6.76 -13.14 7.74
C ALA A 45 -5.80 -14.33 7.66
N PRO A 46 -4.49 -14.13 7.93
CA PRO A 46 -3.50 -15.20 7.84
C PRO A 46 -3.74 -16.28 8.91
N ILE A 47 -3.38 -17.51 8.56
CA ILE A 47 -3.48 -18.68 9.45
C ILE A 47 -2.16 -19.46 9.48
N ALA A 48 -1.86 -20.06 10.63
CA ALA A 48 -0.79 -21.06 10.76
C ALA A 48 -1.34 -22.46 10.45
N VAL A 49 -0.71 -23.13 9.48
CA VAL A 49 -1.08 -24.48 9.06
C VAL A 49 0.16 -25.36 9.03
N GLY A 50 0.04 -26.66 9.31
CA GLY A 50 1.19 -27.58 9.21
C GLY A 50 1.78 -27.60 7.78
N LYS A 51 3.11 -27.52 7.65
CA LYS A 51 3.82 -27.53 6.35
C LYS A 51 3.40 -28.72 5.47
N ALA A 52 3.28 -29.92 6.05
CA ALA A 52 2.82 -31.10 5.35
C ALA A 52 1.39 -30.97 4.77
N LEU A 53 0.51 -30.19 5.39
CA LEU A 53 -0.84 -29.97 4.89
C LEU A 53 -0.84 -29.00 3.69
N VAL A 54 0.04 -27.99 3.74
CA VAL A 54 0.26 -27.05 2.63
C VAL A 54 0.85 -27.78 1.42
N GLU A 55 1.83 -28.65 1.63
CA GLU A 55 2.43 -29.49 0.58
C GLU A 55 1.43 -30.48 -0.03
N ARG A 56 0.53 -31.02 0.80
CA ARG A 56 -0.52 -31.94 0.35
C ARG A 56 -1.60 -31.24 -0.48
N ASP A 57 -1.90 -29.98 -0.19
CA ASP A 57 -2.97 -29.21 -0.86
C ASP A 57 -2.53 -27.77 -1.19
N PRO A 58 -1.63 -27.60 -2.18
CA PRO A 58 -1.07 -26.31 -2.53
C PRO A 58 -2.07 -25.38 -3.24
N PHE A 59 -3.21 -25.91 -3.71
CA PHE A 59 -4.25 -25.11 -4.35
C PHE A 59 -5.17 -24.44 -3.34
N LYS A 60 -5.35 -25.07 -2.16
CA LYS A 60 -6.14 -24.51 -1.07
C LYS A 60 -5.36 -23.53 -0.22
N TYR A 61 -4.12 -23.84 0.14
CA TYR A 61 -3.29 -23.02 1.02
C TYR A 61 -2.26 -22.23 0.21
N GLN A 62 -2.42 -20.92 0.14
CA GLN A 62 -1.48 -20.04 -0.56
C GLN A 62 -0.54 -19.34 0.41
N THR A 63 0.71 -19.20 -0.01
CA THR A 63 1.76 -18.51 0.74
C THR A 63 1.83 -17.04 0.36
N TYR A 64 2.23 -16.21 1.33
CA TYR A 64 2.47 -14.79 1.11
C TYR A 64 3.83 -14.53 0.44
N PRO A 65 3.96 -13.46 -0.36
CA PRO A 65 5.25 -13.05 -0.91
C PRO A 65 6.16 -12.49 0.21
N ASP A 66 7.46 -12.70 0.09
CA ASP A 66 8.40 -12.27 1.13
C ASP A 66 8.64 -10.74 1.12
N THR A 67 8.70 -10.16 -0.07
CA THR A 67 8.82 -8.71 -0.29
C THR A 67 7.51 -8.15 -0.80
N PRO A 68 7.09 -6.94 -0.35
CA PRO A 68 6.05 -6.22 -1.06
C PRO A 68 6.59 -5.87 -2.45
N HIS A 69 5.73 -5.93 -3.47
CA HIS A 69 6.10 -5.50 -4.82
C HIS A 69 6.67 -4.07 -4.73
N LEU A 70 7.86 -3.89 -5.32
CA LEU A 70 8.65 -2.66 -5.27
C LEU A 70 7.77 -1.41 -5.35
N SER A 71 7.87 -0.53 -4.36
CA SER A 71 7.36 0.84 -4.49
C SER A 71 8.00 1.47 -5.74
N PRO A 72 7.27 2.23 -6.57
CA PRO A 72 7.85 2.84 -7.75
C PRO A 72 9.03 3.72 -7.35
N THR A 73 10.21 3.39 -7.86
CA THR A 73 11.38 4.26 -7.79
C THR A 73 11.03 5.54 -8.56
N ILE A 74 10.85 6.66 -7.86
CA ILE A 74 10.82 7.97 -8.50
C ILE A 74 12.19 8.10 -9.17
N GLY A 75 12.19 8.06 -10.51
CA GLY A 75 13.40 8.19 -11.30
C GLY A 75 14.16 9.44 -10.89
N SER A 76 15.49 9.33 -10.84
CA SER A 76 16.40 10.45 -10.61
C SER A 76 15.96 11.68 -11.41
N PRO A 77 16.05 12.91 -10.85
CA PRO A 77 15.70 14.10 -11.61
C PRO A 77 16.55 14.13 -12.89
N ILE A 78 15.87 14.20 -14.04
CA ILE A 78 16.52 14.47 -15.32
C ILE A 78 17.14 15.86 -15.17
N SER A 79 18.47 15.94 -15.13
CA SER A 79 19.17 17.23 -15.32
C SER A 79 18.85 17.71 -16.72
N ILE A 80 17.94 18.68 -16.83
CA ILE A 80 17.71 19.42 -18.06
C ILE A 80 18.93 20.32 -18.24
N GLU A 81 19.95 19.83 -18.95
CA GLU A 81 21.01 20.69 -19.47
C GLU A 81 20.40 21.56 -20.60
N GLU A 82 20.15 22.81 -20.24
CA GLU A 82 20.18 24.03 -21.07
C GLU A 82 19.86 23.85 -22.56
N ILE A 83 18.56 23.88 -22.89
CA ILE A 83 18.11 24.13 -24.26
C ILE A 83 18.47 25.59 -24.59
N LYS A 84 19.49 25.80 -25.44
CA LYS A 84 19.84 27.12 -25.96
C LYS A 84 18.64 27.73 -26.72
N PRO A 85 18.23 28.97 -26.41
CA PRO A 85 17.14 29.63 -27.11
C PRO A 85 17.57 29.97 -28.55
N ILE A 86 16.77 29.54 -29.53
CA ILE A 86 16.90 29.98 -30.91
C ILE A 86 16.15 31.30 -31.04
N ALA A 87 16.88 32.34 -31.46
CA ALA A 87 16.41 33.71 -31.52
C ALA A 87 15.33 33.94 -32.60
N ALA A 88 14.34 34.73 -32.18
CA ALA A 88 13.58 35.75 -32.89
C ALA A 88 12.74 35.39 -34.14
N SER A 89 11.43 35.50 -33.99
CA SER A 89 10.64 36.39 -34.85
C SER A 89 9.60 37.13 -34.00
N GLY A 90 9.64 38.46 -34.11
CA GLY A 90 8.80 39.36 -33.33
C GLY A 90 7.42 39.54 -33.94
N SER A 91 6.43 39.77 -33.07
CA SER A 91 5.40 40.77 -33.30
C SER A 91 4.73 41.11 -31.98
N GLU A 92 4.98 42.33 -31.52
CA GLU A 92 4.28 42.98 -30.43
C GLU A 92 2.81 43.19 -30.78
N ARG A 93 1.93 43.05 -29.78
CA ARG A 93 0.79 43.95 -29.56
C ARG A 93 0.28 43.84 -28.13
N GLN A 94 0.47 44.93 -27.39
CA GLN A 94 -0.10 45.21 -26.07
C GLN A 94 -1.63 45.28 -26.11
N ARG A 95 -2.28 44.95 -24.99
CA ARG A 95 -3.20 45.84 -24.26
C ARG A 95 -3.54 45.26 -22.88
N GLU A 96 -3.36 46.09 -21.87
CA GLU A 96 -3.89 46.01 -20.50
C GLU A 96 -5.42 45.92 -20.50
N VAL A 97 -6.01 45.36 -19.43
CA VAL A 97 -7.15 45.91 -18.66
C VAL A 97 -7.41 44.99 -17.44
N ASP A 98 -7.25 45.62 -16.28
CA ASP A 98 -7.99 45.56 -15.01
C ASP A 98 -8.14 44.29 -14.15
N GLU A 99 -7.93 44.58 -12.86
CA GLU A 99 -8.24 43.86 -11.63
C GLU A 99 -9.71 43.41 -11.56
N GLU A 100 -9.98 42.29 -10.88
CA GLU A 100 -10.94 42.28 -9.76
C GLU A 100 -10.79 41.05 -8.88
N GLU A 101 -10.98 41.29 -7.58
CA GLU A 101 -10.98 40.36 -6.47
C GLU A 101 -12.10 39.30 -6.57
N GLY A 102 -11.96 38.19 -5.82
CA GLY A 102 -13.05 37.21 -5.75
C GLY A 102 -12.82 36.02 -4.83
N SER A 103 -12.86 36.29 -3.52
CA SER A 103 -13.48 35.48 -2.45
C SER A 103 -13.14 33.99 -2.23
N GLU A 104 -12.80 33.74 -0.97
CA GLU A 104 -12.70 32.48 -0.23
C GLU A 104 -13.97 31.61 -0.22
N GLY A 105 -13.73 30.31 0.04
CA GLY A 105 -14.60 29.44 0.83
C GLY A 105 -15.14 28.23 0.07
N VAL A 106 -15.33 27.05 0.66
CA VAL A 106 -15.16 26.57 2.03
C VAL A 106 -15.21 25.03 1.95
N SER A 107 -14.49 24.42 2.87
CA SER A 107 -14.38 23.02 3.34
C SER A 107 -15.33 21.92 2.84
N GLU A 108 -14.68 20.77 2.66
CA GLU A 108 -15.16 19.40 2.93
C GLU A 108 -15.97 19.32 4.24
N GLU A 109 -17.04 18.52 4.28
CA GLU A 109 -17.18 17.50 5.33
C GLU A 109 -18.28 16.48 4.98
N GLU A 110 -17.87 15.23 5.04
CA GLU A 110 -18.70 14.03 5.11
C GLU A 110 -19.61 14.05 6.34
N SER A 111 -20.72 13.32 6.30
CA SER A 111 -20.93 12.16 7.20
C SER A 111 -22.37 11.65 7.14
N GLU A 112 -22.50 10.38 6.80
CA GLU A 112 -23.73 9.61 6.85
C GLU A 112 -24.16 9.31 8.31
N PRO A 113 -25.47 9.10 8.58
CA PRO A 113 -25.95 8.77 9.92
C PRO A 113 -25.72 7.29 10.28
N VAL A 114 -25.07 7.04 11.43
CA VAL A 114 -24.91 5.70 12.02
C VAL A 114 -26.11 5.32 12.88
N LEU A 115 -26.60 4.10 12.60
CA LEU A 115 -27.63 3.31 13.26
C LEU A 115 -27.37 3.06 14.75
N ILE A 116 -28.44 2.99 15.54
CA ILE A 116 -28.55 1.99 16.61
C ILE A 116 -30.02 1.62 16.81
N GLY A 117 -30.40 0.44 16.31
CA GLY A 117 -31.63 -0.24 16.67
C GLY A 117 -31.28 -1.37 17.63
N GLU A 118 -31.63 -1.18 18.89
CA GLU A 118 -31.62 -2.22 19.92
C GLU A 118 -32.71 -3.25 19.62
N TYR A 119 -32.41 -4.54 19.73
CA TYR A 119 -33.41 -5.59 19.86
C TYR A 119 -33.00 -6.47 21.04
N ASP A 120 -33.88 -6.48 22.05
CA ASP A 120 -33.97 -7.42 23.19
C ASP A 120 -34.17 -8.88 22.73
#